data_AF-A0A9R1QCA2-F1
#
_entry.id   AF-A0A9R1QCA2-F1
#
_cell.length_a   1.000
_cell.length_b   1.000
_cell.length_c   1.000
_cell.angle_alpha   90.00
_cell.angle_beta   90.00
_cell.angle_gamma   90.00
#
_symmetry.space_group_name_H-M   'P 1'
#
loop_
_entity.id
_entity.type
_entity.pdbx_description
1 polymer ?
#
loop_
_entity_poly.entity_id
_entity_poly.type
_entity_poly.pdbx_seq_one_letter_code
_entity_poly.pdbx_strand_id
1 'polypeptide(L)'
;MPTSSAPRLFLLCFFALLSHSHFSAARPHHLRLSAEDVATVEAALPARHLAKAKTTFFEVNRPLHPPRGSSGPCSTLLLSQSFALTLNKPPVTTAYSPPSCLSGGGDVSLAVLEWRADCHGVQYDRIFGVWLGGAELLRGSTAEPRPGGVTWSVHKDVTKYASLLAAGNSTLAVYLGNLIDDTYNGVYYANLTLHLYFRRKAQLTSADSSPADLIVPVSRSLPLDDGLWFVVQNKTDVESTRVAVPANAYRAVLEVYVSSHYSDEFWYMNTPDQNGPFREVTVLLDGDVVGAVWPFPVIYAGGINPLIWRPITSIGSFNLPTYDIELTPFLGKLLDSKEHEVGFAVTNAQNSWYVNGNLHLWLDPKGSPTTGGLISYDAPKLSGSITAHSVDGIDGEYQATASRNISATGWVSSSRGNITTTFAQRLSFANSNVVSNKGSSQVINQTTDAHADVGGGASWRMHQVYNYGASNGGCYLRNVTSVGYDVLFDHNVASCTGTRRR
;
A
#
# COMPACT_ATOMS: atom_id res chain seq x y z
N MET A 1 68.08 36.81 -33.68
CA MET A 1 68.33 36.55 -35.10
C MET A 1 68.74 35.09 -35.26
N PRO A 2 68.21 34.37 -36.25
CA PRO A 2 66.85 34.34 -36.81
C PRO A 2 66.27 32.91 -36.59
N THR A 3 65.04 32.48 -36.84
CA THR A 3 63.76 32.97 -37.41
C THR A 3 62.77 31.83 -37.17
N SER A 4 61.58 32.08 -36.60
CA SER A 4 60.28 32.20 -37.32
C SER A 4 59.73 30.82 -37.76
N SER A 5 58.48 30.41 -37.50
CA SER A 5 57.23 31.19 -37.64
C SER A 5 56.04 30.57 -36.89
N ALA A 6 55.25 31.41 -36.20
CA ALA A 6 53.86 31.17 -35.81
C ALA A 6 52.90 31.51 -36.99
N PRO A 7 51.57 31.29 -36.95
CA PRO A 7 50.69 32.13 -36.13
C PRO A 7 49.38 31.49 -35.58
N ARG A 8 48.70 32.34 -34.81
CA ARG A 8 47.46 32.20 -34.03
C ARG A 8 46.18 32.07 -34.87
N LEU A 9 45.09 31.61 -34.22
CA LEU A 9 43.85 32.37 -33.88
C LEU A 9 42.51 31.65 -34.22
N PHE A 10 41.56 31.73 -33.25
CA PHE A 10 40.11 31.40 -33.30
C PHE A 10 39.74 29.90 -33.43
N LEU A 11 38.72 29.34 -32.76
CA LEU A 11 37.38 29.85 -32.47
C LEU A 11 36.72 29.04 -31.34
N LEU A 12 35.77 29.68 -30.65
CA LEU A 12 34.79 29.09 -29.73
C LEU A 12 34.01 27.89 -30.33
N CYS A 13 33.35 27.17 -29.41
CA CYS A 13 32.26 26.20 -29.59
C CYS A 13 32.71 24.74 -29.65
N PHE A 14 32.63 24.04 -28.52
CA PHE A 14 31.69 22.91 -28.40
C PHE A 14 31.32 22.70 -26.93
N PHE A 15 30.06 23.01 -26.64
CA PHE A 15 29.33 22.59 -25.45
C PHE A 15 29.30 21.05 -25.38
N ALA A 16 29.22 20.54 -24.15
CA ALA A 16 28.71 19.21 -23.79
C ALA A 16 29.54 18.00 -24.25
N LEU A 17 30.63 17.70 -23.53
CA LEU A 17 31.18 16.35 -23.44
C LEU A 17 31.37 15.96 -21.97
N LEU A 18 30.47 15.06 -21.54
CA LEU A 18 30.78 13.92 -20.67
C LEU A 18 31.09 14.21 -19.20
N SER A 19 30.08 14.69 -18.46
CA SER A 19 29.90 14.32 -17.05
C SER A 19 29.11 13.00 -16.97
N HIS A 20 29.76 11.88 -17.25
CA HIS A 20 29.29 10.55 -16.84
C HIS A 20 30.49 9.78 -16.27
N SER A 21 31.01 10.27 -15.14
CA SER A 21 31.82 9.45 -14.26
C SER A 21 30.94 8.32 -13.74
N HIS A 22 31.25 7.11 -14.20
CA HIS A 22 30.76 5.84 -13.67
C HIS A 22 30.92 5.82 -12.15
N PHE A 23 29.83 6.08 -11.42
CA PHE A 23 29.66 5.51 -10.09
C PHE A 23 29.22 4.07 -10.29
N SER A 24 30.17 3.13 -10.26
CA SER A 24 29.88 1.74 -9.90
C SER A 24 29.45 1.72 -8.43
N ALA A 25 28.20 2.09 -8.18
CA ALA A 25 27.51 1.64 -6.98
C ALA A 25 27.18 0.17 -7.21
N ALA A 26 27.85 -0.72 -6.48
CA ALA A 26 27.40 -2.10 -6.37
C ALA A 26 25.94 -2.07 -5.87
N ARG A 27 25.03 -2.56 -6.72
CA ARG A 27 23.58 -2.57 -6.52
C ARG A 27 23.14 -3.90 -5.87
N PRO A 28 21.99 -3.91 -5.18
CA PRO A 28 21.62 -4.92 -4.20
C PRO A 28 21.55 -6.32 -4.81
N HIS A 29 22.02 -7.31 -4.04
CA HIS A 29 22.14 -8.71 -4.43
C HIS A 29 20.86 -9.22 -5.13
N HIS A 30 21.03 -9.72 -6.35
CA HIS A 30 19.97 -10.31 -7.19
C HIS A 30 19.34 -11.53 -6.50
N LEU A 31 18.32 -11.29 -5.68
CA LEU A 31 17.42 -12.33 -5.19
C LEU A 31 16.30 -12.64 -6.19
N ARG A 32 16.09 -11.78 -7.20
CA ARG A 32 15.04 -11.89 -8.22
C ARG A 32 15.59 -12.57 -9.49
N LEU A 33 14.93 -13.65 -9.92
CA LEU A 33 15.15 -14.27 -11.25
C LEU A 33 14.77 -13.27 -12.34
N SER A 34 15.51 -13.23 -13.45
CA SER A 34 15.10 -12.42 -14.60
C SER A 34 13.84 -13.00 -15.25
N ALA A 35 13.11 -12.19 -16.01
CA ALA A 35 11.99 -12.67 -16.81
C ALA A 35 12.41 -13.80 -17.78
N GLU A 36 13.64 -13.75 -18.30
CA GLU A 36 14.23 -14.77 -19.17
C GLU A 36 14.53 -16.08 -18.44
N ASP A 37 15.08 -16.01 -17.22
CA ASP A 37 15.34 -17.19 -16.39
C ASP A 37 14.03 -17.91 -16.05
N VAL A 38 13.01 -17.15 -15.66
CA VAL A 38 11.67 -17.67 -15.37
C VAL A 38 11.06 -18.32 -16.61
N ALA A 39 11.13 -17.65 -17.77
CA ALA A 39 10.62 -18.20 -19.02
C ALA A 39 11.34 -19.49 -19.42
N THR A 40 12.65 -19.58 -19.19
CA THR A 40 13.45 -20.78 -19.45
C THR A 40 13.02 -21.96 -18.57
N VAL A 41 12.79 -21.71 -17.28
CA VAL A 41 12.26 -22.72 -16.35
C VAL A 41 10.84 -23.15 -16.76
N GLU A 42 9.98 -22.22 -17.13
CA GLU A 42 8.61 -22.52 -17.57
C GLU A 42 8.57 -23.32 -18.88
N ALA A 43 9.48 -23.05 -19.82
CA ALA A 43 9.60 -23.80 -21.07
C ALA A 43 10.05 -25.26 -20.85
N ALA A 44 10.74 -25.54 -19.74
CA ALA A 44 11.17 -26.89 -19.37
C ALA A 44 10.08 -27.73 -18.66
N LEU A 45 8.96 -27.11 -18.26
CA LEU A 45 7.85 -27.83 -17.63
C LEU A 45 7.06 -28.65 -18.67
N PRO A 46 6.63 -29.89 -18.35
CA PRO A 46 5.96 -30.75 -19.31
C PRO A 46 4.66 -30.13 -19.82
N ALA A 47 4.58 -29.97 -21.15
CA ALA A 47 3.48 -29.36 -21.87
C ALA A 47 2.20 -30.22 -21.82
N ARG A 48 1.51 -30.25 -20.68
CA ARG A 48 0.14 -30.75 -20.61
C ARG A 48 -0.82 -29.66 -21.11
N HIS A 49 -1.18 -29.75 -22.39
CA HIS A 49 -2.35 -29.11 -23.01
C HIS A 49 -2.54 -27.60 -22.75
N LEU A 50 -1.57 -26.77 -23.13
CA LEU A 50 -1.75 -25.32 -23.25
C LEU A 50 -2.55 -24.96 -24.53
N ALA A 51 -3.81 -25.36 -24.56
CA ALA A 51 -4.79 -24.76 -25.45
C ALA A 51 -5.39 -23.55 -24.74
N LYS A 52 -4.97 -22.32 -25.10
CA LYS A 52 -5.71 -21.04 -24.92
C LYS A 52 -6.25 -20.66 -23.53
N ALA A 53 -5.95 -21.36 -22.44
CA ALA A 53 -6.46 -21.01 -21.13
C ALA A 53 -5.54 -19.96 -20.45
N LYS A 54 -6.00 -18.70 -20.39
CA LYS A 54 -5.40 -17.68 -19.51
C LYS A 54 -5.38 -18.24 -18.10
N THR A 55 -4.24 -18.17 -17.40
CA THR A 55 -4.23 -18.58 -15.99
C THR A 55 -4.83 -17.48 -15.13
N THR A 56 -5.79 -17.86 -14.28
CA THR A 56 -6.38 -16.95 -13.30
C THR A 56 -5.50 -16.89 -12.06
N PHE A 57 -4.98 -15.71 -11.76
CA PHE A 57 -4.29 -15.42 -10.51
C PHE A 57 -5.27 -14.85 -9.51
N PHE A 58 -5.04 -15.15 -8.22
CA PHE A 58 -5.87 -14.64 -7.14
C PHE A 58 -5.05 -14.44 -5.87
N GLU A 59 -5.50 -13.49 -5.04
CA GLU A 59 -5.05 -13.33 -3.67
C GLU A 59 -6.03 -14.05 -2.73
N VAL A 60 -5.52 -14.74 -1.72
CA VAL A 60 -6.37 -15.33 -0.68
C VAL A 60 -6.94 -14.21 0.19
N ASN A 61 -8.26 -14.04 0.18
CA ASN A 61 -8.95 -13.06 1.00
C ASN A 61 -10.21 -13.66 1.64
N ARG A 62 -10.73 -12.97 2.66
CA ARG A 62 -12.04 -13.31 3.22
C ARG A 62 -13.12 -13.00 2.18
N PRO A 63 -14.01 -13.95 1.83
CA PRO A 63 -15.09 -13.69 0.90
C PRO A 63 -15.99 -12.54 1.37
N LEU A 64 -16.27 -11.61 0.47
CA LEU A 64 -17.21 -10.52 0.70
C LEU A 64 -18.63 -11.05 0.47
N HIS A 65 -19.41 -11.12 1.54
CA HIS A 65 -20.81 -11.53 1.47
C HIS A 65 -21.70 -10.39 1.93
N PRO A 66 -22.71 -9.99 1.13
CA PRO A 66 -23.66 -9.00 1.57
C PRO A 66 -24.40 -9.51 2.82
N PRO A 67 -24.72 -8.63 3.79
CA PRO A 67 -25.47 -9.03 4.96
C PRO A 67 -26.79 -9.73 4.59
N ARG A 68 -27.21 -10.71 5.40
CA ARG A 68 -28.48 -11.44 5.18
C ARG A 68 -29.64 -10.47 4.98
N GLY A 69 -30.48 -10.74 3.98
CA GLY A 69 -31.63 -9.90 3.62
C GLY A 69 -31.31 -8.70 2.74
N SER A 70 -30.08 -8.55 2.25
CA SER A 70 -29.74 -7.52 1.25
C SER A 70 -30.24 -7.90 -0.14
N SER A 71 -30.64 -6.91 -0.94
CA SER A 71 -30.93 -7.03 -2.37
C SER A 71 -29.74 -6.55 -3.22
N GLY A 72 -29.69 -6.96 -4.49
CA GLY A 72 -28.61 -6.62 -5.44
C GLY A 72 -27.92 -7.86 -6.04
N PRO A 73 -26.73 -7.69 -6.66
CA PRO A 73 -26.03 -6.43 -6.83
C PRO A 73 -26.64 -5.56 -7.93
N CYS A 74 -26.70 -4.26 -7.70
CA CYS A 74 -26.69 -3.28 -8.78
C CYS A 74 -25.24 -3.08 -9.23
N SER A 75 -24.91 -3.43 -10.48
CA SER A 75 -23.53 -3.40 -10.99
C SER A 75 -23.38 -2.32 -12.05
N THR A 76 -22.37 -1.46 -11.91
CA THR A 76 -22.06 -0.38 -12.86
C THR A 76 -20.60 -0.44 -13.27
N LEU A 77 -20.34 -0.55 -14.58
CA LEU A 77 -18.99 -0.41 -15.14
C LEU A 77 -18.57 1.06 -15.05
N LEU A 78 -17.53 1.34 -14.28
CA LEU A 78 -17.02 2.68 -14.07
C LEU A 78 -15.96 3.06 -15.11
N LEU A 79 -15.12 2.10 -15.51
CA LEU A 79 -14.06 2.29 -16.49
C LEU A 79 -13.77 0.97 -17.22
N SER A 80 -13.54 1.05 -18.53
CA SER A 80 -12.92 -0.02 -19.32
C SER A 80 -11.80 0.59 -20.14
N GLN A 81 -10.57 0.15 -19.90
CA GLN A 81 -9.37 0.84 -20.37
C GLN A 81 -8.23 -0.14 -20.64
N SER A 82 -7.38 0.21 -21.61
CA SER A 82 -6.07 -0.43 -21.80
C SER A 82 -4.95 0.43 -21.23
N PHE A 83 -3.98 -0.22 -20.58
CA PHE A 83 -2.79 0.40 -20.00
C PHE A 83 -1.56 -0.21 -20.68
N ALA A 84 -1.04 0.51 -21.68
CA ALA A 84 0.17 0.17 -22.42
C ALA A 84 1.36 0.99 -21.90
N LEU A 85 1.71 2.11 -22.55
CA LEU A 85 2.79 2.99 -22.11
C LEU A 85 2.24 4.10 -21.21
N THR A 86 2.01 3.78 -19.93
CA THR A 86 1.35 4.66 -18.95
C THR A 86 2.24 5.03 -17.75
N LEU A 87 3.43 4.45 -17.65
CA LEU A 87 4.45 4.87 -16.69
C LEU A 87 4.88 6.32 -16.97
N ASN A 88 4.96 7.14 -15.92
CA ASN A 88 5.27 8.58 -16.01
C ASN A 88 4.29 9.34 -16.93
N LYS A 89 3.01 8.93 -16.92
CA LYS A 89 1.91 9.59 -17.63
C LYS A 89 0.76 9.88 -16.67
N PRO A 90 -0.13 10.81 -17.03
CA PRO A 90 -1.27 11.09 -16.18
C PRO A 90 -2.20 9.90 -16.00
N PRO A 91 -2.87 9.79 -14.84
CA PRO A 91 -3.94 8.83 -14.63
C PRO A 91 -5.02 9.01 -15.70
N VAL A 92 -5.65 7.89 -16.08
CA VAL A 92 -6.84 7.93 -16.92
C VAL A 92 -8.00 8.45 -16.08
N THR A 93 -8.70 9.48 -16.56
CA THR A 93 -9.79 10.13 -15.85
C THR A 93 -11.12 10.02 -16.59
N THR A 94 -12.20 9.90 -15.82
CA THR A 94 -13.57 9.99 -16.34
C THR A 94 -14.48 10.66 -15.31
N ALA A 95 -15.51 11.36 -15.79
CA ALA A 95 -16.52 11.94 -14.91
C ALA A 95 -17.30 10.83 -14.20
N TYR A 96 -17.45 10.93 -12.88
CA TYR A 96 -18.23 10.00 -12.08
C TYR A 96 -19.64 10.53 -11.84
N SER A 97 -20.63 9.70 -12.14
CA SER A 97 -22.02 9.89 -11.74
C SER A 97 -22.44 8.72 -10.84
N PRO A 98 -23.14 8.98 -9.72
CA PRO A 98 -23.62 7.91 -8.84
C PRO A 98 -24.53 6.94 -9.63
N PRO A 99 -24.38 5.62 -9.47
CA PRO A 99 -25.28 4.64 -10.08
C PRO A 99 -26.75 4.95 -9.81
N SER A 100 -27.60 4.84 -10.83
CA SER A 100 -29.03 5.20 -10.74
C SER A 100 -29.76 4.46 -9.62
N CYS A 101 -29.34 3.24 -9.30
CA CYS A 101 -29.87 2.43 -8.20
C CYS A 101 -29.60 3.01 -6.81
N LEU A 102 -28.65 3.92 -6.60
CA LEU A 102 -28.47 4.63 -5.32
C LEU A 102 -29.67 5.53 -4.99
N SER A 103 -30.38 6.02 -6.00
CA SER A 103 -31.56 6.89 -5.82
C SER A 103 -32.81 6.15 -5.30
N GLY A 104 -32.89 4.83 -5.52
CA GLY A 104 -34.06 4.02 -5.17
C GLY A 104 -33.76 2.75 -4.37
N GLY A 105 -32.48 2.44 -4.10
CA GLY A 105 -32.03 1.15 -3.56
C GLY A 105 -32.25 0.94 -2.07
N GLY A 106 -32.45 2.01 -1.29
CA GLY A 106 -32.39 1.95 0.18
C GLY A 106 -30.99 2.24 0.69
N ASP A 107 -30.67 1.85 1.93
CA ASP A 107 -29.35 2.09 2.50
C ASP A 107 -28.36 1.06 1.98
N VAL A 108 -27.17 1.51 1.55
CA VAL A 108 -26.10 0.63 1.07
C VAL A 108 -25.64 -0.28 2.22
N SER A 109 -25.79 -1.59 2.05
CA SER A 109 -25.38 -2.58 3.05
C SER A 109 -24.01 -3.21 2.75
N LEU A 110 -23.59 -3.18 1.49
CA LEU A 110 -22.26 -3.55 1.02
C LEU A 110 -22.00 -2.86 -0.33
N ALA A 111 -20.84 -2.24 -0.48
CA ALA A 111 -20.32 -1.77 -1.76
C ALA A 111 -19.00 -2.48 -2.06
N VAL A 112 -18.90 -3.10 -3.24
CA VAL A 112 -17.70 -3.83 -3.69
C VAL A 112 -17.16 -3.19 -4.95
N LEU A 113 -15.91 -2.75 -4.91
CA LEU A 113 -15.17 -2.35 -6.10
C LEU A 113 -14.43 -3.57 -6.66
N GLU A 114 -14.81 -3.98 -7.87
CA GLU A 114 -14.14 -5.04 -8.63
C GLU A 114 -13.18 -4.41 -9.64
N TRP A 115 -11.90 -4.74 -9.55
CA TRP A 115 -10.94 -4.54 -10.63
C TRP A 115 -10.66 -5.89 -11.27
N ARG A 116 -10.91 -6.03 -12.57
CA ARG A 116 -10.56 -7.22 -13.35
C ARG A 116 -9.64 -6.82 -14.48
N ALA A 117 -8.53 -7.53 -14.63
CA ALA A 117 -7.63 -7.28 -15.74
C ALA A 117 -7.05 -8.57 -16.35
N ASP A 118 -6.68 -8.46 -17.62
CA ASP A 118 -5.86 -9.43 -18.31
C ASP A 118 -4.65 -8.80 -18.98
N CYS A 119 -3.58 -9.56 -19.08
CA CYS A 119 -2.35 -9.15 -19.73
C CYS A 119 -1.73 -10.34 -20.46
N HIS A 120 -1.21 -10.07 -21.65
CA HIS A 120 -0.48 -11.04 -22.47
C HIS A 120 0.85 -10.45 -22.89
N GLY A 121 1.91 -11.25 -22.78
CA GLY A 121 3.27 -10.82 -23.06
C GLY A 121 4.17 -10.94 -21.84
N VAL A 122 5.38 -10.42 -21.97
CA VAL A 122 6.37 -10.36 -20.90
C VAL A 122 6.23 -9.04 -20.18
N GLN A 123 6.12 -9.08 -18.85
CA GLN A 123 5.98 -7.91 -18.02
C GLN A 123 6.34 -8.25 -16.56
N TYR A 124 6.83 -7.28 -15.80
CA TYR A 124 6.90 -7.37 -14.34
C TYR A 124 5.58 -6.96 -13.70
N ASP A 125 5.40 -7.29 -12.42
CA ASP A 125 4.30 -6.74 -11.65
C ASP A 125 4.37 -5.20 -11.59
N ARG A 126 3.21 -4.53 -11.71
CA ARG A 126 3.10 -3.07 -11.78
C ARG A 126 2.16 -2.54 -10.72
N ILE A 127 2.54 -1.43 -10.08
CA ILE A 127 1.67 -0.72 -9.13
C ILE A 127 0.48 -0.08 -9.86
N PHE A 128 -0.70 -0.13 -9.22
CA PHE A 128 -1.91 0.55 -9.67
C PHE A 128 -2.66 1.20 -8.50
N GLY A 129 -3.50 2.19 -8.83
CA GLY A 129 -4.36 2.88 -7.89
C GLY A 129 -5.67 3.37 -8.52
N VAL A 130 -6.73 3.45 -7.71
CA VAL A 130 -8.04 3.99 -8.06
C VAL A 130 -8.42 5.08 -7.08
N TRP A 131 -8.80 6.26 -7.58
CA TRP A 131 -9.30 7.37 -6.78
C TRP A 131 -10.66 7.84 -7.27
N LEU A 132 -11.51 8.27 -6.34
CA LEU A 132 -12.76 8.96 -6.63
C LEU A 132 -12.75 10.31 -5.90
N GLY A 133 -12.84 11.41 -6.65
CA GLY A 133 -12.77 12.75 -6.07
C GLY A 133 -11.45 13.03 -5.33
N GLY A 134 -10.36 12.35 -5.71
CA GLY A 134 -9.07 12.41 -5.04
C GLY A 134 -8.90 11.41 -3.88
N ALA A 135 -9.98 10.81 -3.37
CA ALA A 135 -9.89 9.83 -2.29
C ALA A 135 -9.53 8.45 -2.84
N GLU A 136 -8.53 7.80 -2.27
CA GLU A 136 -8.04 6.51 -2.77
C GLU A 136 -8.97 5.38 -2.34
N LEU A 137 -9.50 4.63 -3.31
CA LEU A 137 -10.38 3.51 -3.03
C LEU A 137 -9.61 2.19 -3.03
N LEU A 138 -8.60 2.03 -3.88
CA LEU A 138 -7.88 0.77 -4.07
C LEU A 138 -6.43 1.04 -4.49
N ARG A 139 -5.49 0.30 -3.89
CA ARG A 139 -4.09 0.18 -4.32
C ARG A 139 -3.70 -1.28 -4.39
N GLY A 140 -2.89 -1.65 -5.37
CA GLY A 140 -2.31 -2.99 -5.47
C GLY A 140 -1.20 -3.07 -6.49
N SER A 141 -0.62 -4.26 -6.64
CA SER A 141 0.27 -4.62 -7.73
C SER A 141 -0.41 -5.66 -8.62
N THR A 142 -0.22 -5.55 -9.93
CA THR A 142 -0.79 -6.50 -10.89
C THR A 142 -0.19 -7.89 -10.70
N ALA A 143 -0.88 -8.94 -11.16
CA ALA A 143 -0.21 -10.23 -11.38
C ALA A 143 0.99 -10.05 -12.33
N GLU A 144 2.11 -10.73 -12.05
CA GLU A 144 3.23 -10.80 -13.00
C GLU A 144 2.84 -11.72 -14.19
N PRO A 145 2.73 -11.18 -15.42
CA PRO A 145 2.22 -11.93 -16.57
C PRO A 145 3.15 -13.07 -17.02
N ARG A 146 2.57 -13.99 -17.81
CA ARG A 146 3.28 -15.09 -18.46
C ARG A 146 3.18 -14.98 -19.98
N PRO A 147 4.07 -15.66 -20.74
CA PRO A 147 3.94 -15.74 -22.19
C PRO A 147 2.55 -16.22 -22.65
N GLY A 148 1.91 -17.12 -21.91
CA GLY A 148 0.54 -17.61 -22.18
C GLY A 148 -0.60 -16.70 -21.69
N GLY A 149 -0.28 -15.57 -21.08
CA GLY A 149 -1.22 -14.59 -20.53
C GLY A 149 -1.72 -14.90 -19.12
N VAL A 150 -2.19 -13.84 -18.46
CA VAL A 150 -2.76 -13.87 -17.10
C VAL A 150 -4.11 -13.16 -17.08
N THR A 151 -5.00 -13.62 -16.21
CA THR A 151 -6.19 -12.88 -15.76
C THR A 151 -6.18 -12.82 -14.25
N TRP A 152 -6.59 -11.70 -13.68
CA TRP A 152 -6.76 -11.57 -12.24
C TRP A 152 -7.92 -10.64 -11.93
N SER A 153 -8.48 -10.78 -10.73
CA SER A 153 -9.44 -9.83 -10.20
C SER A 153 -9.26 -9.58 -8.72
N VAL A 154 -9.66 -8.39 -8.30
CA VAL A 154 -9.63 -7.91 -6.92
C VAL A 154 -11.00 -7.40 -6.58
N HIS A 155 -11.50 -7.80 -5.40
CA HIS A 155 -12.78 -7.32 -4.87
C HIS A 155 -12.48 -6.64 -3.54
N LYS A 156 -12.70 -5.33 -3.47
CA LYS A 156 -12.48 -4.55 -2.25
C LYS A 156 -13.81 -4.04 -1.70
N ASP A 157 -14.01 -4.25 -0.41
CA ASP A 157 -15.11 -3.60 0.32
C ASP A 157 -14.83 -2.09 0.42
N VAL A 158 -15.69 -1.31 -0.22
CA VAL A 158 -15.64 0.16 -0.24
C VAL A 158 -16.87 0.77 0.44
N THR A 159 -17.59 0.00 1.27
CA THR A 159 -18.81 0.43 1.98
C THR A 159 -18.57 1.65 2.87
N LYS A 160 -17.38 1.75 3.46
CA LYS A 160 -16.99 2.92 4.28
C LYS A 160 -17.00 4.25 3.50
N TYR A 161 -16.94 4.20 2.17
CA TYR A 161 -17.00 5.36 1.29
C TYR A 161 -18.41 5.64 0.75
N ALA A 162 -19.47 5.10 1.37
CA ALA A 162 -20.84 5.24 0.89
C ALA A 162 -21.27 6.69 0.62
N SER A 163 -20.87 7.64 1.48
CA SER A 163 -21.12 9.07 1.29
C SER A 163 -20.47 9.62 0.02
N LEU A 164 -19.19 9.28 -0.21
CA LEU A 164 -18.44 9.67 -1.42
C LEU A 164 -19.04 9.06 -2.70
N LEU A 165 -19.45 7.79 -2.65
CA LEU A 165 -20.12 7.12 -3.78
C LEU A 165 -21.47 7.78 -4.12
N ALA A 166 -22.14 8.40 -3.14
CA ALA A 166 -23.41 9.08 -3.33
C ALA A 166 -23.29 10.57 -3.67
N ALA A 167 -22.18 11.24 -3.33
CA ALA A 167 -22.01 12.69 -3.45
C ALA A 167 -22.12 13.22 -4.91
N GLY A 168 -21.73 12.39 -5.88
CA GLY A 168 -21.73 12.74 -7.31
C GLY A 168 -20.73 13.83 -7.70
N ASN A 169 -20.83 14.32 -8.95
CA ASN A 169 -20.00 15.39 -9.52
C ASN A 169 -18.49 15.27 -9.24
N SER A 170 -17.99 14.04 -9.22
CA SER A 170 -16.61 13.72 -8.89
C SER A 170 -15.86 13.22 -10.12
N THR A 171 -14.54 13.13 -10.04
CA THR A 171 -13.72 12.51 -11.08
C THR A 171 -13.21 11.16 -10.59
N LEU A 172 -13.40 10.12 -11.39
CA LEU A 172 -12.71 8.85 -11.23
C LEU A 172 -11.34 8.97 -11.90
N ALA A 173 -10.28 8.66 -11.17
CA ALA A 173 -8.91 8.61 -11.68
C ALA A 173 -8.34 7.20 -11.48
N VAL A 174 -7.74 6.64 -12.52
CA VAL A 174 -7.16 5.29 -12.48
C VAL A 174 -5.76 5.33 -13.06
N TYR A 175 -4.78 4.89 -12.28
CA TYR A 175 -3.38 4.81 -12.68
C TYR A 175 -2.89 3.36 -12.61
N LEU A 176 -2.12 2.96 -13.62
CA LEU A 176 -1.35 1.73 -13.64
C LEU A 176 -0.04 2.06 -14.35
N GLY A 177 1.08 2.02 -13.65
CA GLY A 177 2.39 2.46 -14.15
C GLY A 177 3.05 1.43 -15.05
N ASN A 178 2.57 1.26 -16.29
CA ASN A 178 3.07 0.24 -17.21
C ASN A 178 4.09 0.79 -18.22
N LEU A 179 5.09 -0.04 -18.54
CA LEU A 179 6.14 0.25 -19.51
C LEU A 179 6.03 -0.73 -20.68
N ILE A 180 6.20 -0.20 -21.89
CA ILE A 180 6.29 -1.02 -23.10
C ILE A 180 7.61 -0.72 -23.83
N ASP A 181 8.38 -1.76 -24.11
CA ASP A 181 9.60 -1.75 -24.93
C ASP A 181 9.81 -3.11 -25.63
N ASP A 182 11.00 -3.34 -26.20
CA ASP A 182 11.33 -4.58 -26.92
C ASP A 182 11.33 -5.83 -26.02
N THR A 183 11.53 -5.66 -24.72
CA THR A 183 11.50 -6.74 -23.72
C THR A 183 10.13 -6.85 -23.07
N TYR A 184 9.58 -5.73 -22.59
CA TYR A 184 8.30 -5.66 -21.90
C TYR A 184 7.19 -5.28 -22.89
N ASN A 185 6.42 -6.27 -23.35
CA ASN A 185 5.38 -6.07 -24.36
C ASN A 185 3.96 -6.37 -23.82
N GLY A 186 3.83 -6.57 -22.51
CA GLY A 186 2.56 -6.85 -21.85
C GLY A 186 1.65 -5.63 -21.71
N VAL A 187 0.54 -5.61 -22.45
CA VAL A 187 -0.53 -4.60 -22.31
C VAL A 187 -1.63 -5.12 -21.39
N TYR A 188 -2.01 -4.31 -20.39
CA TYR A 188 -3.12 -4.63 -19.50
C TYR A 188 -4.43 -4.12 -20.07
N TYR A 189 -5.45 -4.98 -20.10
CA TYR A 189 -6.83 -4.63 -20.40
C TYR A 189 -7.64 -4.78 -19.12
N ALA A 190 -8.18 -3.68 -18.61
CA ALA A 190 -8.80 -3.65 -17.29
C ALA A 190 -10.22 -3.08 -17.33
N ASN A 191 -11.09 -3.69 -16.53
CA ASN A 191 -12.43 -3.23 -16.23
C ASN A 191 -12.54 -2.96 -14.74
N LEU A 192 -13.12 -1.81 -14.39
CA LEU A 192 -13.44 -1.41 -13.03
C LEU A 192 -14.96 -1.36 -12.88
N THR A 193 -15.51 -2.23 -12.03
CA THR A 193 -16.96 -2.37 -11.81
C THR A 193 -17.29 -2.09 -10.35
N LEU A 194 -18.36 -1.34 -10.08
CA LEU A 194 -18.91 -1.14 -8.75
C LEU A 194 -20.18 -1.98 -8.57
N HIS A 195 -20.19 -2.82 -7.54
CA HIS A 195 -21.34 -3.64 -7.15
C HIS A 195 -21.94 -3.11 -5.85
N LEU A 196 -23.23 -2.76 -5.88
CA LEU A 196 -23.95 -2.21 -4.73
C LEU A 196 -25.04 -3.18 -4.27
N TYR A 197 -25.04 -3.46 -2.98
CA TYR A 197 -26.08 -4.22 -2.28
C TYR A 197 -26.78 -3.31 -1.29
N PHE A 198 -28.08 -3.54 -1.12
CA PHE A 198 -28.93 -2.65 -0.33
C PHE A 198 -29.73 -3.41 0.70
N ARG A 199 -30.08 -2.74 1.81
CA ARG A 199 -31.05 -3.24 2.78
C ARG A 199 -32.27 -2.31 2.82
N ARG A 200 -33.46 -2.89 3.05
CA ARG A 200 -34.66 -2.09 3.35
C ARG A 200 -34.41 -1.24 4.59
N LYS A 201 -34.81 0.03 4.54
CA LYS A 201 -34.83 0.95 5.69
C LYS A 201 -35.74 0.40 6.79
N ALA A 202 -35.21 -0.42 7.68
CA ALA A 202 -35.88 -0.89 8.90
C ALA A 202 -34.97 -0.53 10.08
N GLN A 203 -35.49 0.36 10.94
CA GLN A 203 -34.96 0.90 12.20
C GLN A 203 -33.46 0.68 12.47
N LEU A 204 -32.71 1.77 12.30
CA LEU A 204 -31.32 2.01 12.66
C LEU A 204 -30.91 1.29 13.96
N THR A 205 -30.05 0.27 13.83
CA THR A 205 -29.21 -0.22 14.93
C THR A 205 -27.95 0.64 15.01
N SER A 206 -27.69 1.18 16.21
CA SER A 206 -26.51 1.95 16.67
C SER A 206 -25.75 2.81 15.65
N ALA A 207 -25.80 4.14 15.86
CA ALA A 207 -25.09 5.16 15.10
C ALA A 207 -23.55 4.97 15.03
N ASP A 208 -22.96 4.17 15.93
CA ASP A 208 -21.52 3.93 16.03
C ASP A 208 -20.92 3.09 14.89
N SER A 209 -21.76 2.43 14.07
CA SER A 209 -21.31 1.57 12.96
C SER A 209 -21.55 2.14 11.56
N SER A 210 -22.06 3.38 11.48
CA SER A 210 -22.33 4.02 10.19
C SER A 210 -21.05 4.49 9.48
N PRO A 211 -20.97 4.39 8.14
CA PRO A 211 -19.91 5.04 7.36
C PRO A 211 -19.83 6.54 7.64
N ALA A 212 -18.68 7.14 7.37
CA ALA A 212 -18.51 8.59 7.50
C ALA A 212 -19.43 9.38 6.57
N ASP A 213 -19.91 10.53 7.04
CA ASP A 213 -20.81 11.42 6.30
C ASP A 213 -20.07 12.20 5.21
N LEU A 214 -18.76 12.42 5.39
CA LEU A 214 -17.89 13.12 4.45
C LEU A 214 -16.51 12.45 4.40
N ILE A 215 -15.96 12.33 3.20
CA ILE A 215 -14.60 11.87 2.94
C ILE A 215 -13.80 13.01 2.34
N VAL A 216 -12.76 13.46 3.02
CA VAL A 216 -11.83 14.49 2.53
C VAL A 216 -10.54 13.81 2.07
N PRO A 217 -10.14 13.95 0.80
CA PRO A 217 -8.92 13.32 0.30
C PRO A 217 -7.67 13.99 0.89
N VAL A 218 -6.72 13.17 1.35
CA VAL A 218 -5.38 13.60 1.77
C VAL A 218 -4.39 13.06 0.74
N SER A 219 -4.44 13.61 -0.48
CA SER A 219 -3.70 13.14 -1.65
C SER A 219 -3.27 14.30 -2.53
N ARG A 220 -2.42 14.04 -3.52
CA ARG A 220 -2.04 15.01 -4.55
C ARG A 220 -3.22 15.27 -5.50
N SER A 221 -3.27 16.48 -6.03
CA SER A 221 -4.30 16.89 -6.99
C SER A 221 -3.84 16.71 -8.44
N LEU A 222 -4.78 16.39 -9.33
CA LEU A 222 -4.55 16.32 -10.78
C LEU A 222 -4.29 17.72 -11.39
N PRO A 223 -3.61 17.82 -12.55
CA PRO A 223 -2.96 16.74 -13.30
C PRO A 223 -1.59 16.38 -12.71
N LEU A 224 -1.19 15.12 -12.86
CA LEU A 224 0.10 14.57 -12.40
C LEU A 224 0.63 13.64 -13.50
N ASP A 225 1.93 13.39 -13.55
CA ASP A 225 2.52 12.30 -14.36
C ASP A 225 2.75 11.03 -13.53
N ASP A 226 1.89 10.79 -12.53
CA ASP A 226 1.93 9.64 -11.62
C ASP A 226 0.54 9.45 -10.97
N GLY A 227 0.39 8.44 -10.09
CA GLY A 227 -0.74 8.33 -9.18
C GLY A 227 -0.86 9.51 -8.21
N LEU A 228 -2.01 9.61 -7.52
CA LEU A 228 -2.31 10.74 -6.62
C LEU A 228 -1.66 10.60 -5.22
N TRP A 229 -0.82 9.59 -5.00
CA TRP A 229 -0.04 9.44 -3.77
C TRP A 229 1.12 10.45 -3.71
N PHE A 230 1.52 10.80 -2.50
CA PHE A 230 2.81 11.44 -2.25
C PHE A 230 3.94 10.43 -2.37
N VAL A 231 5.15 10.88 -2.68
CA VAL A 231 6.33 10.02 -2.84
C VAL A 231 7.44 10.49 -1.92
N VAL A 232 7.55 9.85 -0.75
CA VAL A 232 8.64 10.12 0.20
C VAL A 232 9.93 9.49 -0.34
N GLN A 233 10.94 10.32 -0.56
CA GLN A 233 12.18 9.95 -1.24
C GLN A 233 13.33 9.53 -0.31
N ASN A 234 13.25 9.85 0.98
CA ASN A 234 14.26 9.48 1.96
C ASN A 234 13.78 9.78 3.39
N LYS A 235 14.58 9.39 4.39
CA LYS A 235 14.31 9.57 5.83
C LYS A 235 14.12 11.01 6.34
N THR A 236 14.50 12.03 5.57
CA THR A 236 14.32 13.45 5.96
C THR A 236 13.17 14.13 5.24
N ASP A 237 12.57 13.43 4.29
CA ASP A 237 11.52 13.95 3.43
C ASP A 237 10.16 13.87 4.13
N VAL A 238 9.36 14.92 3.96
CA VAL A 238 8.04 15.08 4.56
C VAL A 238 7.11 15.61 3.48
N GLU A 239 6.10 14.82 3.16
CA GLU A 239 5.09 15.15 2.16
C GLU A 239 3.78 15.52 2.85
N SER A 240 3.14 16.61 2.44
CA SER A 240 1.93 17.10 3.12
C SER A 240 0.91 17.73 2.18
N THR A 241 -0.31 17.86 2.69
CA THR A 241 -1.37 18.66 2.07
C THR A 241 -2.22 19.33 3.15
N ARG A 242 -2.98 20.35 2.73
CA ARG A 242 -3.89 21.09 3.59
C ARG A 242 -5.32 20.56 3.44
N VAL A 243 -6.00 20.39 4.56
CA VAL A 243 -7.40 19.94 4.61
C VAL A 243 -8.22 20.83 5.54
N ALA A 244 -9.48 21.07 5.17
CA ALA A 244 -10.44 21.75 6.02
C ALA A 244 -11.42 20.74 6.63
N VAL A 245 -11.74 20.91 7.91
CA VAL A 245 -12.73 20.10 8.62
C VAL A 245 -13.98 20.94 8.87
N PRO A 246 -15.20 20.47 8.50
CA PRO A 246 -16.42 21.20 8.80
C PRO A 246 -16.60 21.40 10.31
N ALA A 247 -17.02 22.61 10.69
CA ALA A 247 -17.16 23.00 12.10
C ALA A 247 -18.20 22.19 12.89
N ASN A 248 -19.03 21.37 12.23
CA ASN A 248 -20.00 20.47 12.85
C ASN A 248 -19.51 19.01 12.91
N ALA A 249 -18.25 18.71 12.61
CA ALA A 249 -17.72 17.35 12.73
C ALA A 249 -17.64 16.92 14.21
N TYR A 250 -18.07 15.71 14.52
CA TYR A 250 -17.98 15.14 15.88
C TYR A 250 -17.03 13.95 16.01
N ARG A 251 -16.60 13.38 14.88
CA ARG A 251 -15.60 12.30 14.82
C ARG A 251 -14.74 12.45 13.56
N ALA A 252 -13.45 12.15 13.68
CA ALA A 252 -12.50 12.20 12.57
C ALA A 252 -11.53 11.01 12.63
N VAL A 253 -11.44 10.23 11.55
CA VAL A 253 -10.50 9.10 11.42
C VAL A 253 -9.74 9.25 10.10
N LEU A 254 -8.41 9.20 10.15
CA LEU A 254 -7.58 9.19 8.95
C LEU A 254 -7.24 7.75 8.56
N GLU A 255 -7.69 7.33 7.38
CA GLU A 255 -7.23 6.09 6.75
C GLU A 255 -5.96 6.37 5.94
N VAL A 256 -4.88 5.65 6.22
CA VAL A 256 -3.57 5.82 5.58
C VAL A 256 -3.30 4.67 4.62
N TYR A 257 -2.88 5.02 3.41
CA TYR A 257 -2.41 4.11 2.36
C TYR A 257 -0.88 4.16 2.31
N VAL A 258 -0.24 2.99 2.28
CA VAL A 258 1.23 2.88 2.21
C VAL A 258 1.65 1.75 1.28
N SER A 259 2.71 2.00 0.50
CA SER A 259 3.41 0.95 -0.27
C SER A 259 4.86 1.35 -0.48
N SER A 260 5.77 0.39 -0.34
CA SER A 260 7.20 0.57 -0.53
C SER A 260 7.64 0.07 -1.89
N HIS A 261 8.56 0.79 -2.54
CA HIS A 261 9.04 0.49 -3.89
C HIS A 261 10.56 0.60 -3.97
N TYR A 262 11.13 0.22 -5.11
CA TYR A 262 12.58 0.32 -5.38
C TYR A 262 13.42 -0.34 -4.27
N SER A 263 14.37 0.38 -3.68
CA SER A 263 15.31 -0.16 -2.68
C SER A 263 14.64 -0.57 -1.38
N ASP A 264 13.40 -0.12 -1.14
CA ASP A 264 12.59 -0.51 0.01
C ASP A 264 11.44 -1.45 -0.37
N GLU A 265 11.36 -1.98 -1.61
CA GLU A 265 10.33 -2.94 -2.01
C GLU A 265 10.23 -4.13 -1.02
N PHE A 266 11.37 -4.59 -0.51
CA PHE A 266 11.47 -5.64 0.53
C PHE A 266 12.24 -5.15 1.77
N TRP A 267 11.96 -3.93 2.23
CA TRP A 267 12.70 -3.27 3.32
C TRP A 267 12.94 -4.12 4.57
N TYR A 268 12.05 -5.06 4.90
CA TYR A 268 12.18 -5.98 6.04
C TYR A 268 13.33 -6.99 5.91
N MET A 269 13.96 -7.06 4.73
CA MET A 269 15.18 -7.84 4.44
C MET A 269 16.45 -6.99 4.48
N ASN A 270 16.33 -5.66 4.66
CA ASN A 270 17.45 -4.75 4.52
C ASN A 270 18.46 -4.91 5.66
N THR A 271 19.73 -4.92 5.28
CA THR A 271 20.87 -4.89 6.21
C THR A 271 21.11 -3.47 6.74
N PRO A 272 21.93 -3.28 7.79
CA PRO A 272 22.15 -1.96 8.41
C PRO A 272 22.67 -0.88 7.45
N ASP A 273 23.47 -1.23 6.45
CA ASP A 273 23.94 -0.35 5.38
C ASP A 273 22.80 0.14 4.46
N GLN A 274 21.68 -0.58 4.43
CA GLN A 274 20.44 -0.27 3.69
C GLN A 274 19.36 0.35 4.62
N ASN A 275 19.80 1.07 5.64
CA ASN A 275 18.98 1.64 6.73
C ASN A 275 18.22 0.60 7.58
N GLY A 276 18.64 -0.67 7.54
CA GLY A 276 18.09 -1.76 8.34
C GLY A 276 16.63 -2.11 8.06
N PRO A 277 16.08 -3.11 8.77
CA PRO A 277 14.82 -3.75 8.41
C PRO A 277 13.60 -3.13 9.09
N PHE A 278 13.65 -1.87 9.53
CA PHE A 278 12.55 -1.20 10.21
C PHE A 278 12.13 0.09 9.50
N ARG A 279 10.82 0.27 9.30
CA ARG A 279 10.19 1.45 8.69
C ARG A 279 8.96 1.83 9.50
N GLU A 280 8.80 3.13 9.73
CA GLU A 280 7.62 3.71 10.39
C GLU A 280 7.13 4.86 9.54
N VAL A 281 5.86 4.81 9.11
CA VAL A 281 5.18 5.96 8.52
C VAL A 281 4.57 6.78 9.65
N THR A 282 5.08 7.99 9.84
CA THR A 282 4.57 8.95 10.82
C THR A 282 3.50 9.81 10.18
N VAL A 283 2.37 10.00 10.88
CA VAL A 283 1.31 10.94 10.51
C VAL A 283 1.46 12.21 11.34
N LEU A 284 1.57 13.34 10.64
CA LEU A 284 1.74 14.67 11.21
C LEU A 284 0.45 15.48 11.05
N LEU A 285 0.06 16.21 12.11
CA LEU A 285 -1.01 17.21 12.05
C LEU A 285 -0.47 18.55 12.55
N ASP A 286 -0.37 19.53 11.65
CA ASP A 286 0.28 20.83 11.90
C ASP A 286 1.68 20.68 12.55
N GLY A 287 2.42 19.65 12.14
CA GLY A 287 3.76 19.33 12.66
C GLY A 287 3.81 18.38 13.87
N ASP A 288 2.68 18.12 14.54
CA ASP A 288 2.60 17.21 15.69
C ASP A 288 2.41 15.76 15.24
N VAL A 289 3.10 14.79 15.86
CA VAL A 289 2.89 13.35 15.55
C VAL A 289 1.61 12.83 16.18
N VAL A 290 0.56 12.71 15.38
CA VAL A 290 -0.77 12.26 15.84
C VAL A 290 -1.00 10.76 15.67
N GLY A 291 -0.13 10.07 14.94
CA GLY A 291 -0.20 8.63 14.77
C GLY A 291 1.03 8.05 14.06
N ALA A 292 1.16 6.74 14.13
CA ALA A 292 2.19 5.99 13.42
C ALA A 292 1.61 4.71 12.81
N VAL A 293 2.16 4.33 11.65
CA VAL A 293 1.85 3.10 10.93
C VAL A 293 3.14 2.32 10.74
N TRP A 294 3.13 1.06 11.21
CA TRP A 294 4.21 0.11 10.96
C TRP A 294 3.71 -0.87 9.88
N PRO A 295 4.13 -0.68 8.61
CA PRO A 295 3.50 -1.33 7.48
C PRO A 295 3.62 -2.85 7.52
N PHE A 296 2.61 -3.53 6.99
CA PHE A 296 2.64 -4.96 6.76
C PHE A 296 3.64 -5.26 5.63
N PRO A 297 4.56 -6.21 5.80
CA PRO A 297 5.55 -6.57 4.79
C PRO A 297 4.90 -7.37 3.66
N VAL A 298 4.35 -6.65 2.69
CA VAL A 298 3.75 -7.24 1.47
C VAL A 298 4.85 -7.72 0.53
N ILE A 299 4.71 -8.93 0.00
CA ILE A 299 5.56 -9.42 -1.09
C ILE A 299 4.81 -9.20 -2.39
N TYR A 300 5.28 -8.37 -3.30
CA TYR A 300 4.58 -8.17 -4.56
C TYR A 300 4.58 -9.44 -5.43
N ALA A 301 3.69 -9.51 -6.43
CA ALA A 301 3.46 -10.71 -7.22
C ALA A 301 4.71 -11.18 -8.01
N GLY A 302 5.66 -10.27 -8.28
CA GLY A 302 6.95 -10.57 -8.88
C GLY A 302 8.12 -10.69 -7.88
N GLY A 303 7.84 -10.54 -6.59
CA GLY A 303 8.85 -10.27 -5.57
C GLY A 303 9.53 -11.51 -5.02
N ILE A 304 10.82 -11.35 -4.67
CA ILE A 304 11.73 -12.37 -4.15
C ILE A 304 11.89 -13.56 -5.10
N ASN A 305 10.89 -14.42 -5.24
CA ASN A 305 10.83 -15.44 -6.27
C ASN A 305 9.44 -15.41 -6.95
N PRO A 306 9.32 -14.97 -8.21
CA PRO A 306 8.02 -14.88 -8.86
C PRO A 306 7.35 -16.24 -9.07
N LEU A 307 8.10 -17.35 -9.13
CA LEU A 307 7.54 -18.69 -9.38
C LEU A 307 6.63 -19.19 -8.24
N ILE A 308 6.85 -18.74 -7.01
CA ILE A 308 6.04 -19.16 -5.85
C ILE A 308 4.71 -18.40 -5.75
N TRP A 309 4.56 -17.27 -6.46
CA TRP A 309 3.36 -16.43 -6.45
C TRP A 309 2.38 -16.74 -7.59
N ARG A 310 2.54 -17.91 -8.22
CA ARG A 310 1.78 -18.33 -9.40
C ARG A 310 1.00 -19.61 -9.10
N PRO A 311 -0.33 -19.63 -9.15
CA PRO A 311 -1.26 -18.52 -9.42
C PRO A 311 -1.72 -17.75 -8.17
N ILE A 312 -1.24 -18.12 -6.99
CA ILE A 312 -1.68 -17.53 -5.72
C ILE A 312 -0.68 -16.44 -5.33
N THR A 313 -1.09 -15.18 -5.35
CA THR A 313 -0.20 -14.08 -4.99
C THR A 313 -0.10 -13.92 -3.47
N SER A 314 0.87 -13.13 -3.02
CA SER A 314 1.04 -12.88 -1.58
C SER A 314 -0.14 -12.08 -1.01
N ILE A 315 -0.27 -12.13 0.32
CA ILE A 315 -1.37 -11.44 1.03
C ILE A 315 -1.17 -9.93 0.90
N GLY A 316 -2.22 -9.20 0.54
CA GLY A 316 -2.18 -7.75 0.35
C GLY A 316 -1.45 -7.29 -0.90
N SER A 317 -1.04 -8.18 -1.80
CA SER A 317 -0.38 -7.80 -3.06
C SER A 317 -1.36 -7.17 -4.06
N PHE A 318 -2.59 -7.65 -4.11
CA PHE A 318 -3.66 -7.19 -5.00
C PHE A 318 -4.53 -6.11 -4.35
N ASN A 319 -4.67 -6.14 -3.03
CA ASN A 319 -5.34 -5.11 -2.24
C ASN A 319 -4.47 -4.74 -1.03
N LEU A 320 -3.63 -3.73 -1.20
CA LEU A 320 -2.68 -3.31 -0.18
C LEU A 320 -3.39 -2.87 1.12
N PRO A 321 -2.85 -3.22 2.30
CA PRO A 321 -3.44 -2.84 3.58
C PRO A 321 -3.53 -1.32 3.79
N THR A 322 -4.51 -0.93 4.58
CA THR A 322 -4.76 0.47 4.98
C THR A 322 -4.88 0.55 6.50
N TYR A 323 -4.53 1.69 7.07
CA TYR A 323 -4.37 1.85 8.52
C TYR A 323 -5.14 3.05 9.03
N ASP A 324 -5.96 2.86 10.06
CA ASP A 324 -6.78 3.93 10.62
C ASP A 324 -6.09 4.60 11.81
N ILE A 325 -6.06 5.92 11.81
CA ILE A 325 -5.59 6.78 12.90
C ILE A 325 -6.76 7.60 13.42
N GLU A 326 -7.09 7.44 14.71
CA GLU A 326 -8.21 8.16 15.34
C GLU A 326 -7.79 9.59 15.69
N LEU A 327 -8.35 10.57 14.97
CA LEU A 327 -8.05 12.00 15.13
C LEU A 327 -9.10 12.74 15.96
N THR A 328 -10.16 12.07 16.40
CA THR A 328 -11.22 12.67 17.24
C THR A 328 -10.69 13.43 18.47
N PRO A 329 -9.67 12.94 19.22
CA PRO A 329 -9.09 13.71 20.32
C PRO A 329 -8.57 15.11 19.94
N PHE A 330 -8.21 15.31 18.68
CA PHE A 330 -7.66 16.57 18.15
C PHE A 330 -8.69 17.48 17.50
N LEU A 331 -9.97 17.07 17.42
CA LEU A 331 -11.02 17.84 16.73
C LEU A 331 -11.15 19.28 17.26
N GLY A 332 -10.94 19.52 18.56
CA GLY A 332 -10.94 20.88 19.10
C GLY A 332 -9.99 21.86 18.39
N LYS A 333 -8.86 21.36 17.85
CA LYS A 333 -7.90 22.14 17.04
C LYS A 333 -8.39 22.33 15.59
N LEU A 334 -9.11 21.35 15.05
CA LEU A 334 -9.52 21.25 13.65
C LEU A 334 -10.83 21.98 13.31
N LEU A 335 -11.66 22.28 14.31
CA LEU A 335 -13.00 22.85 14.13
C LEU A 335 -13.00 24.38 13.98
N ASP A 336 -11.87 25.01 13.68
CA ASP A 336 -11.71 26.47 13.64
C ASP A 336 -12.03 27.10 12.26
N SER A 337 -12.56 26.29 11.34
CA SER A 337 -12.85 26.67 9.94
C SER A 337 -11.64 27.09 9.11
N LYS A 338 -10.42 26.75 9.54
CA LYS A 338 -9.20 26.92 8.74
C LYS A 338 -8.74 25.60 8.15
N GLU A 339 -7.75 25.71 7.27
CA GLU A 339 -7.03 24.56 6.75
C GLU A 339 -5.90 24.14 7.69
N HIS A 340 -5.79 22.84 7.91
CA HIS A 340 -4.75 22.21 8.71
C HIS A 340 -3.87 21.34 7.84
N GLU A 341 -2.59 21.28 8.18
CA GLU A 341 -1.61 20.50 7.43
C GLU A 341 -1.59 19.06 7.92
N VAL A 342 -1.84 18.11 7.02
CA VAL A 342 -1.65 16.68 7.26
C VAL A 342 -0.44 16.22 6.48
N GLY A 343 0.56 15.69 7.19
CA GLY A 343 1.84 15.29 6.62
C GLY A 343 2.19 13.83 6.88
N PHE A 344 3.07 13.29 6.04
CA PHE A 344 3.61 11.94 6.12
C PHE A 344 5.13 11.97 6.03
N ALA A 345 5.79 11.21 6.90
CA ALA A 345 7.22 10.98 6.86
C ALA A 345 7.51 9.49 7.07
N VAL A 346 8.63 8.98 6.56
CA VAL A 346 8.98 7.56 6.73
C VAL A 346 10.36 7.41 7.38
N THR A 347 10.39 6.92 8.61
CA THR A 347 11.62 6.64 9.36
C THR A 347 12.46 5.61 8.62
N ASN A 348 13.77 5.87 8.52
CA ASN A 348 14.76 5.02 7.84
C ASN A 348 14.49 4.79 6.34
N ALA A 349 13.59 5.55 5.72
CA ALA A 349 13.28 5.39 4.32
C ALA A 349 14.50 5.57 3.41
N GLN A 350 14.60 4.65 2.47
CA GLN A 350 15.25 4.90 1.19
C GLN A 350 14.25 5.60 0.25
N ASN A 351 14.42 5.46 -1.06
CA ASN A 351 13.57 6.14 -2.03
C ASN A 351 12.23 5.44 -2.28
N SER A 352 11.25 6.25 -2.66
CA SER A 352 9.99 5.82 -3.29
C SER A 352 9.01 5.08 -2.38
N TRP A 353 8.66 5.73 -1.26
CA TRP A 353 7.51 5.34 -0.44
C TRP A 353 6.27 6.10 -0.87
N TYR A 354 5.24 5.37 -1.33
CA TYR A 354 3.98 5.99 -1.72
C TYR A 354 3.04 6.05 -0.53
N VAL A 355 2.66 7.26 -0.13
CA VAL A 355 1.83 7.54 1.05
C VAL A 355 0.75 8.56 0.73
N ASN A 356 -0.40 8.45 1.37
CA ASN A 356 -1.53 9.39 1.33
C ASN A 356 -2.62 8.87 2.28
N GLY A 357 -3.78 9.53 2.32
CA GLY A 357 -4.91 9.03 3.07
C GLY A 357 -6.26 9.59 2.67
N ASN A 358 -7.27 9.16 3.41
CA ASN A 358 -8.64 9.64 3.34
C ASN A 358 -9.10 10.01 4.75
N LEU A 359 -9.49 11.26 4.96
CA LEU A 359 -10.02 11.73 6.22
C LEU A 359 -11.54 11.48 6.25
N HIS A 360 -11.95 10.51 7.06
CA HIS A 360 -13.32 10.12 7.32
C HIS A 360 -13.91 10.99 8.43
N LEU A 361 -14.98 11.72 8.12
CA LEU A 361 -15.61 12.67 9.04
C LEU A 361 -17.08 12.30 9.27
N TRP A 362 -17.47 12.24 10.54
CA TRP A 362 -18.88 12.14 10.93
C TRP A 362 -19.36 13.50 11.41
N LEU A 363 -20.51 13.91 10.89
CA LEU A 363 -21.04 15.26 11.04
C LEU A 363 -22.27 15.27 11.94
N ASP A 364 -22.40 16.31 12.76
CA ASP A 364 -23.57 16.47 13.61
C ASP A 364 -24.83 16.65 12.73
N PRO A 365 -25.85 15.79 12.88
CA PRO A 365 -27.04 15.84 12.03
C PRO A 365 -27.88 17.10 12.23
N LYS A 366 -27.73 17.82 13.34
CA LYS A 366 -28.40 19.13 13.55
C LYS A 366 -27.65 20.28 12.87
N GLY A 367 -26.44 20.04 12.36
CA GLY A 367 -25.65 21.02 11.62
C GLY A 367 -25.01 22.14 12.46
N SER A 368 -25.33 22.24 13.75
CA SER A 368 -24.71 23.22 14.65
C SER A 368 -23.21 22.95 14.80
N PRO A 369 -22.36 24.00 14.88
CA PRO A 369 -20.95 23.82 15.19
C PRO A 369 -20.76 23.03 16.48
N THR A 370 -19.88 22.03 16.42
CA THR A 370 -19.44 21.27 17.58
C THR A 370 -18.30 22.03 18.27
N THR A 371 -18.03 21.67 19.51
CA THR A 371 -16.87 22.20 20.25
C THR A 371 -16.11 21.06 20.84
N GLY A 372 -14.80 21.20 20.99
CA GLY A 372 -13.98 20.15 21.57
C GLY A 372 -12.70 20.68 22.17
N GLY A 373 -12.00 19.81 22.87
CA GLY A 373 -10.73 20.16 23.51
C GLY A 373 -9.87 18.93 23.77
N LEU A 374 -8.56 19.12 23.67
CA LEU A 374 -7.57 18.11 24.02
C LEU A 374 -7.36 18.13 25.54
N ILE A 375 -7.48 16.95 26.17
CA ILE A 375 -7.29 16.76 27.61
C ILE A 375 -5.83 16.37 27.90
N SER A 376 -5.30 15.42 27.14
CA SER A 376 -3.92 14.95 27.28
C SER A 376 -3.40 14.46 25.94
N TYR A 377 -2.10 14.65 25.71
CA TYR A 377 -1.40 14.15 24.53
C TYR A 377 0.04 13.83 24.91
N ASP A 378 0.47 12.63 24.54
CA ASP A 378 1.83 12.16 24.71
C ASP A 378 2.24 11.34 23.49
N ALA A 379 3.33 11.74 22.85
CA ALA A 379 3.89 11.09 21.66
C ALA A 379 5.43 11.07 21.78
N PRO A 380 6.00 10.27 22.69
CA PRO A 380 7.43 10.12 22.81
C PRO A 380 8.09 9.72 21.49
N LYS A 381 9.36 10.09 21.33
CA LYS A 381 10.16 9.70 20.18
C LYS A 381 10.24 8.18 20.07
N LEU A 382 10.31 7.68 18.84
CA LEU A 382 10.61 6.28 18.54
C LEU A 382 11.87 5.84 19.30
N SER A 383 11.79 4.71 20.00
CA SER A 383 12.91 4.06 20.66
C SER A 383 13.22 2.75 19.95
N GLY A 384 14.50 2.40 19.83
CA GLY A 384 14.90 1.19 19.12
C GLY A 384 16.39 1.13 18.83
N SER A 385 16.83 0.01 18.27
CA SER A 385 18.21 -0.23 17.86
C SER A 385 18.27 -1.17 16.66
N ILE A 386 19.33 -1.02 15.88
CA ILE A 386 19.71 -1.96 14.82
C ILE A 386 21.14 -2.40 15.14
N THR A 387 21.36 -3.71 15.32
CA THR A 387 22.65 -4.30 15.64
C THR A 387 23.09 -5.25 14.54
N ALA A 388 24.40 -5.33 14.34
CA ALA A 388 25.04 -6.16 13.32
C ALA A 388 26.07 -7.07 13.97
N HIS A 389 25.94 -8.37 13.74
CA HIS A 389 26.91 -9.39 14.12
C HIS A 389 27.41 -10.08 12.85
N SER A 390 28.27 -9.38 12.11
CA SER A 390 28.90 -9.86 10.88
C SER A 390 30.42 -9.76 10.98
N VAL A 391 31.12 -10.77 10.48
CA VAL A 391 32.60 -10.84 10.49
C VAL A 391 33.17 -10.24 9.21
N ASP A 392 32.48 -10.37 8.08
CA ASP A 392 32.91 -9.90 6.77
C ASP A 392 32.12 -8.69 6.26
N GLY A 393 31.18 -8.18 7.07
CA GLY A 393 30.28 -7.08 6.74
C GLY A 393 29.11 -7.47 5.83
N ILE A 394 28.96 -8.75 5.47
CA ILE A 394 27.92 -9.27 4.58
C ILE A 394 27.16 -10.40 5.26
N ASP A 395 27.84 -11.51 5.54
CA ASP A 395 27.28 -12.68 6.20
C ASP A 395 27.31 -12.48 7.71
N GLY A 396 26.21 -12.82 8.38
CA GLY A 396 26.05 -12.56 9.80
C GLY A 396 24.60 -12.50 10.24
N GLU A 397 24.43 -12.20 11.52
CA GLU A 397 23.13 -12.00 12.12
C GLU A 397 22.89 -10.51 12.38
N TYR A 398 21.77 -10.01 11.88
CA TYR A 398 21.32 -8.64 12.09
C TYR A 398 20.05 -8.67 12.92
N GLN A 399 19.97 -7.78 13.91
CA GLN A 399 18.79 -7.67 14.75
C GLN A 399 18.32 -6.22 14.77
N ALA A 400 17.01 -6.03 14.79
CA ALA A 400 16.40 -4.72 14.94
C ALA A 400 15.26 -4.79 15.94
N THR A 401 15.20 -3.81 16.83
CA THR A 401 14.10 -3.63 17.77
C THR A 401 13.56 -2.21 17.67
N ALA A 402 12.25 -2.05 17.84
CA ALA A 402 11.65 -0.73 17.95
C ALA A 402 10.43 -0.78 18.87
N SER A 403 10.15 0.35 19.52
CA SER A 403 8.97 0.57 20.36
C SER A 403 8.50 2.00 20.24
N ARG A 404 7.18 2.18 20.21
CA ARG A 404 6.54 3.49 20.20
C ARG A 404 5.23 3.46 20.99
N ASN A 405 4.96 4.55 21.69
CA ASN A 405 3.69 4.82 22.33
C ASN A 405 3.19 6.19 21.85
N ILE A 406 1.92 6.28 21.49
CA ILE A 406 1.23 7.54 21.20
C ILE A 406 -0.10 7.47 21.94
N SER A 407 -0.47 8.52 22.67
CA SER A 407 -1.77 8.61 23.30
C SER A 407 -2.33 10.02 23.23
N ALA A 408 -3.63 10.11 22.98
CA ALA A 408 -4.36 11.37 22.97
C ALA A 408 -5.75 11.15 23.56
N THR A 409 -6.15 12.01 24.48
CA THR A 409 -7.50 12.05 25.02
C THR A 409 -8.06 13.43 24.76
N GLY A 410 -9.25 13.48 24.17
CA GLY A 410 -9.97 14.72 23.93
C GLY A 410 -11.47 14.52 24.07
N TRP A 411 -12.21 15.61 24.15
CA TRP A 411 -13.66 15.61 24.23
C TRP A 411 -14.27 16.41 23.09
N VAL A 412 -15.47 16.03 22.67
CA VAL A 412 -16.28 16.74 21.69
C VAL A 412 -17.72 16.83 22.19
N SER A 413 -18.23 18.05 22.27
CA SER A 413 -19.63 18.37 22.56
C SER A 413 -20.39 18.58 21.26
N SER A 414 -21.43 17.78 21.09
CA SER A 414 -22.34 17.78 19.93
C SER A 414 -23.79 17.64 20.38
N SER A 415 -24.73 17.66 19.44
CA SER A 415 -26.14 17.36 19.68
C SER A 415 -26.39 15.93 20.19
N ARG A 416 -25.40 15.04 20.06
CA ARG A 416 -25.38 13.68 20.62
C ARG A 416 -24.91 13.62 22.08
N GLY A 417 -24.51 14.75 22.65
CA GLY A 417 -23.91 14.85 23.98
C GLY A 417 -22.41 15.11 23.93
N ASN A 418 -21.80 15.12 25.11
CA ASN A 418 -20.35 15.25 25.26
C ASN A 418 -19.70 13.86 25.23
N ILE A 419 -18.83 13.63 24.25
CA ILE A 419 -18.13 12.37 24.04
C ILE A 419 -16.66 12.60 24.31
N THR A 420 -16.08 11.82 25.21
CA THR A 420 -14.63 11.79 25.43
C THR A 420 -14.06 10.58 24.71
N THR A 421 -13.08 10.82 23.84
CA THR A 421 -12.37 9.77 23.10
C THR A 421 -10.92 9.72 23.57
N THR A 422 -10.47 8.52 23.89
CA THR A 422 -9.04 8.22 24.13
C THR A 422 -8.56 7.33 23.01
N PHE A 423 -7.57 7.81 22.27
CA PHE A 423 -6.80 7.03 21.30
C PHE A 423 -5.46 6.67 21.93
N ALA A 424 -5.08 5.40 21.87
CA ALA A 424 -3.76 4.94 22.29
C ALA A 424 -3.19 3.93 21.29
N GLN A 425 -1.99 4.20 20.78
CA GLN A 425 -1.18 3.28 20.00
C GLN A 425 0.01 2.78 20.80
N ARG A 426 0.13 1.46 20.93
CA ARG A 426 1.31 0.79 21.49
C ARG A 426 1.88 -0.15 20.44
N LEU A 427 3.12 0.12 20.04
CA LEU A 427 3.78 -0.57 18.94
C LEU A 427 5.09 -1.18 19.45
N SER A 428 5.33 -2.46 19.19
CA SER A 428 6.60 -3.15 19.47
C SER A 428 7.03 -4.08 18.33
N PHE A 429 8.31 -4.00 17.97
CA PHE A 429 8.89 -4.63 16.79
C PHE A 429 10.17 -5.35 17.17
N ALA A 430 10.32 -6.55 16.65
CA ALA A 430 11.56 -7.31 16.68
C ALA A 430 11.76 -8.00 15.33
N ASN A 431 12.95 -7.88 14.77
CA ASN A 431 13.36 -8.57 13.56
C ASN A 431 14.75 -9.18 13.80
N SER A 432 14.92 -10.44 13.37
CA SER A 432 16.23 -11.03 13.14
C SER A 432 16.36 -11.46 11.69
N ASN A 433 17.51 -11.13 11.08
CA ASN A 433 17.87 -11.49 9.72
C ASN A 433 19.24 -12.16 9.72
N VAL A 434 19.29 -13.43 9.35
CA VAL A 434 20.55 -14.18 9.19
C VAL A 434 20.89 -14.24 7.72
N VAL A 435 22.00 -13.59 7.35
CA VAL A 435 22.51 -13.54 5.98
C VAL A 435 23.67 -14.52 5.85
N SER A 436 23.67 -15.30 4.77
CA SER A 436 24.66 -16.33 4.50
C SER A 436 24.96 -16.45 3.01
N ASN A 437 26.04 -17.18 2.70
CA ASN A 437 26.49 -17.44 1.33
C ASN A 437 26.76 -16.14 0.56
N LYS A 438 27.50 -15.21 1.17
CA LYS A 438 27.84 -13.89 0.63
C LYS A 438 26.61 -13.09 0.21
N GLY A 439 25.59 -13.08 1.05
CA GLY A 439 24.35 -12.35 0.77
C GLY A 439 23.31 -13.07 -0.09
N SER A 440 23.59 -14.28 -0.58
CA SER A 440 22.66 -15.00 -1.48
C SER A 440 21.54 -15.77 -0.77
N SER A 441 21.59 -15.88 0.56
CA SER A 441 20.59 -16.57 1.37
C SER A 441 20.27 -15.77 2.63
N GLN A 442 18.98 -15.60 2.91
CA GLN A 442 18.50 -14.90 4.10
C GLN A 442 17.40 -15.70 4.82
N VAL A 443 17.46 -15.70 6.15
CA VAL A 443 16.41 -16.23 7.02
C VAL A 443 15.94 -15.13 7.94
N ILE A 444 14.65 -14.79 7.83
CA ILE A 444 14.07 -13.64 8.52
C ILE A 444 12.98 -14.11 9.48
N ASN A 445 13.05 -13.62 10.70
CA ASN A 445 12.01 -13.74 11.70
C ASN A 445 11.61 -12.36 12.17
N GLN A 446 10.38 -11.95 11.83
CA GLN A 446 9.85 -10.65 12.21
C GLN A 446 8.58 -10.80 13.03
N THR A 447 8.51 -10.03 14.11
CA THR A 447 7.32 -9.86 14.94
C THR A 447 6.98 -8.38 15.02
N THR A 448 5.72 -8.06 14.76
CA THR A 448 5.16 -6.72 14.93
C THR A 448 3.88 -6.84 15.72
N ASP A 449 3.87 -6.24 16.91
CA ASP A 449 2.69 -6.10 17.75
C ASP A 449 2.24 -4.65 17.70
N ALA A 450 1.00 -4.43 17.30
CA ALA A 450 0.43 -3.10 17.15
C ALA A 450 -0.98 -3.09 17.71
N HIS A 451 -1.11 -2.35 18.80
CA HIS A 451 -2.35 -2.18 19.53
C HIS A 451 -2.86 -0.76 19.32
N ALA A 452 -4.08 -0.61 18.82
CA ALA A 452 -4.75 0.68 18.67
C ALA A 452 -6.10 0.63 19.41
N ASP A 453 -6.18 1.33 20.53
CA ASP A 453 -7.38 1.37 21.37
C ASP A 453 -8.15 2.68 21.17
N VAL A 454 -9.46 2.55 20.96
CA VAL A 454 -10.46 3.63 20.97
C VAL A 454 -11.61 3.17 21.87
N GLY A 455 -11.44 3.26 23.20
CA GLY A 455 -12.49 2.95 24.18
C GLY A 455 -13.03 1.50 24.18
N GLY A 456 -12.26 0.52 23.68
CA GLY A 456 -12.71 -0.88 23.49
C GLY A 456 -11.93 -1.64 22.41
N GLY A 457 -10.59 -1.60 22.50
CA GLY A 457 -9.65 -1.60 21.38
C GLY A 457 -9.61 -2.74 20.35
N ALA A 458 -8.97 -2.41 19.22
CA ALA A 458 -8.52 -3.34 18.20
C ALA A 458 -7.04 -3.67 18.43
N SER A 459 -6.72 -4.96 18.44
CA SER A 459 -5.36 -5.46 18.63
C SER A 459 -4.99 -6.33 17.44
N TRP A 460 -3.84 -6.07 16.82
CA TRP A 460 -3.31 -6.93 15.79
C TRP A 460 -1.88 -7.38 16.10
N ARG A 461 -1.59 -8.63 15.77
CA ARG A 461 -0.29 -9.28 15.98
C ARG A 461 0.12 -9.99 14.72
N MET A 462 1.38 -9.82 14.34
CA MET A 462 1.98 -10.47 13.19
C MET A 462 3.24 -11.24 13.59
N HIS A 463 3.30 -12.51 13.21
CA HIS A 463 4.52 -13.32 13.25
C HIS A 463 4.78 -13.89 11.87
N GLN A 464 5.99 -13.68 11.35
CA GLN A 464 6.40 -14.17 10.04
C GLN A 464 7.79 -14.78 10.10
N VAL A 465 7.90 -15.99 9.53
CA VAL A 465 9.18 -16.65 9.28
C VAL A 465 9.30 -16.94 7.80
N TYR A 466 10.38 -16.46 7.18
CA TYR A 466 10.73 -16.76 5.80
C TYR A 466 12.09 -17.46 5.74
N ASN A 467 12.16 -18.54 4.97
CA ASN A 467 13.40 -19.26 4.67
C ASN A 467 13.58 -19.37 3.15
N TYR A 468 14.60 -18.72 2.61
CA TYR A 468 14.94 -18.74 1.18
C TYR A 468 16.19 -19.60 0.96
N GLY A 469 16.01 -20.88 0.62
CA GLY A 469 17.11 -21.75 0.21
C GLY A 469 17.15 -21.94 -1.30
N ALA A 470 18.22 -21.53 -1.98
CA ALA A 470 18.47 -21.90 -3.38
C ALA A 470 19.91 -22.35 -3.59
N SER A 471 20.08 -23.64 -3.89
CA SER A 471 21.16 -24.16 -4.73
C SER A 471 20.87 -25.58 -5.25
N ASN A 472 20.15 -26.44 -4.49
CA ASN A 472 20.06 -27.88 -4.81
C ASN A 472 18.64 -28.51 -4.64
N GLY A 473 17.56 -27.83 -5.04
CA GLY A 473 16.17 -28.32 -4.85
C GLY A 473 15.42 -27.67 -3.69
N GLY A 474 15.45 -26.33 -3.67
CA GLY A 474 15.00 -25.49 -2.56
C GLY A 474 13.52 -25.63 -2.18
N CYS A 475 13.24 -25.57 -0.87
CA CYS A 475 11.90 -25.50 -0.31
C CYS A 475 11.66 -24.09 0.26
N TYR A 476 10.46 -23.55 0.05
CA TYR A 476 9.98 -22.27 0.58
C TYR A 476 9.06 -22.52 1.79
N LEU A 477 9.39 -21.99 2.97
CA LEU A 477 8.49 -22.03 4.14
C LEU A 477 7.87 -20.64 4.35
N ARG A 478 6.53 -20.60 4.41
CA ARG A 478 5.75 -19.45 4.85
C ARG A 478 4.98 -19.87 6.10
N ASN A 479 5.28 -19.23 7.23
CA ASN A 479 4.49 -19.33 8.45
C ASN A 479 4.07 -17.92 8.84
N VAL A 480 2.85 -17.54 8.48
CA VAL A 480 2.26 -16.23 8.75
C VAL A 480 1.07 -16.43 9.68
N THR A 481 1.12 -15.81 10.85
CA THR A 481 -0.03 -15.69 11.74
C THR A 481 -0.39 -14.22 11.87
N SER A 482 -1.61 -13.85 11.49
CA SER A 482 -2.17 -12.51 11.55
C SER A 482 -3.51 -12.51 12.27
N VAL A 483 -3.68 -11.59 13.21
CA VAL A 483 -4.97 -11.17 13.80
C VAL A 483 -5.16 -9.69 13.44
N GLY A 484 -6.32 -9.23 12.99
CA GLY A 484 -6.66 -7.85 12.64
C GLY A 484 -6.44 -7.42 11.18
N TYR A 485 -5.93 -8.29 10.30
CA TYR A 485 -5.93 -8.19 8.82
C TYR A 485 -5.73 -9.61 8.20
N ASP A 486 -6.63 -10.53 8.57
CA ASP A 486 -6.35 -11.94 8.93
C ASP A 486 -5.97 -12.99 7.85
N VAL A 487 -4.92 -13.76 8.16
CA VAL A 487 -4.87 -15.24 8.05
C VAL A 487 -4.35 -15.77 9.40
N LEU A 488 -5.10 -16.68 10.02
CA LEU A 488 -4.80 -17.24 11.35
C LEU A 488 -3.89 -18.50 11.31
N PHE A 489 -3.49 -19.00 10.14
CA PHE A 489 -2.48 -20.06 9.98
C PHE A 489 -1.98 -20.21 8.52
N ASP A 490 -0.67 -20.39 8.31
CA ASP A 490 -0.04 -20.87 7.06
C ASP A 490 1.12 -21.84 7.39
N HIS A 491 1.25 -22.96 6.69
CA HIS A 491 2.23 -24.02 6.98
C HIS A 491 2.72 -24.73 5.71
N ASN A 492 4.04 -24.89 5.57
CA ASN A 492 4.66 -25.73 4.55
C ASN A 492 5.59 -26.78 5.20
N VAL A 493 5.58 -28.03 4.72
CA VAL A 493 6.55 -29.06 5.14
C VAL A 493 7.31 -29.55 3.92
N ALA A 494 8.64 -29.53 4.00
CA ALA A 494 9.49 -30.22 3.04
C ALA A 494 9.44 -31.73 3.28
N SER A 495 8.99 -32.50 2.29
CA SER A 495 9.50 -33.86 2.09
C SER A 495 9.78 -34.06 0.61
N CYS A 496 11.01 -33.74 0.21
CA CYS A 496 11.65 -34.39 -0.92
C CYS A 496 12.68 -35.41 -0.41
N THR A 497 12.32 -36.24 0.57
CA THR A 497 12.89 -37.58 0.64
C THR A 497 11.94 -38.52 -0.06
N GLY A 498 12.06 -38.57 -1.39
CA GLY A 498 11.65 -39.74 -2.14
C GLY A 498 12.52 -40.93 -1.73
N THR A 499 12.28 -41.50 -0.55
CA THR A 499 12.60 -42.91 -0.38
C THR A 499 11.58 -43.66 -1.21
N ARG A 500 12.01 -44.12 -2.38
CA ARG A 500 11.37 -45.23 -3.08
C ARG A 500 11.22 -46.36 -2.07
N ARG A 501 10.04 -46.52 -1.48
CA ARG A 501 9.63 -47.84 -1.01
C ARG A 501 9.26 -48.61 -2.28
N ARG A 502 10.11 -49.58 -2.61
CA ARG A 502 9.84 -50.62 -3.59
C ARG A 502 8.56 -51.36 -3.23
#